data_AF-A0A846A8L6-F1
#
_entry.id   AF-A0A846A8L6-F1
#
_cell.length_a   1.000
_cell.length_b   1.000
_cell.length_c   1.000
_cell.angle_alpha   90.00
_cell.angle_beta   90.00
_cell.angle_gamma   90.00
#
_symmetry.space_group_name_H-M   'P 1'
#
loop_
_entity.id
_entity.type
_entity.pdbx_description
1 polymer ?
#
loop_
_entity_poly.entity_id
_entity_poly.type
_entity_poly.pdbx_seq_one_letter_code
_entity_poly.pdbx_strand_id
1 'polypeptide(L)'
;MSKKININLLGQIIFCLTIFLFLTLYFYPAPAKAWSLQESLNPLVAEEMRLERQYQNTPIQIQGRIVGTEDIPLSNIKVRLGDKQTVTNISGEYFFPSIPRQNKLLEIDTPDYYQEIIPLVLTLPLTTSQVEVAPIPLVKRIDSKTRFLFGGDVAMGRRFLDPEKKTPRNKIPPNNRDALIQASHPQDGSAKVLEDLQPLFQPNVSDFRSVNLETPVLDNPKTPHWAKPYSFFTEKFWVCASPFKGIKKENISDFKPPYCRGTDN
;
A
#
# COMPACT_ATOMS: atom_id res chain seq x y z
N MET A 1 -8.36 20.18 -25.94
CA MET A 1 -8.62 21.05 -24.77
C MET A 1 -8.31 20.26 -23.51
N SER A 2 -7.14 20.48 -22.90
CA SER A 2 -6.66 19.78 -21.70
C SER A 2 -7.32 20.39 -20.46
N LYS A 3 -8.08 19.58 -19.69
CA LYS A 3 -8.67 20.03 -18.42
C LYS A 3 -7.72 19.63 -17.28
N LYS A 4 -7.17 20.64 -16.60
CA LYS A 4 -6.47 20.50 -15.30
C LYS A 4 -7.53 20.40 -14.20
N ILE A 5 -7.41 19.44 -13.28
CA ILE A 5 -8.30 19.32 -12.12
C ILE A 5 -7.46 19.25 -10.85
N ASN A 6 -7.77 20.14 -9.89
CA ASN A 6 -7.43 20.04 -8.47
C ASN A 6 -8.63 19.39 -7.76
N ILE A 7 -8.39 18.39 -6.90
CA ILE A 7 -9.47 17.65 -6.20
C ILE A 7 -9.54 18.07 -4.72
N ASN A 8 -10.73 18.47 -4.27
CA ASN A 8 -11.15 18.52 -2.87
C ASN A 8 -12.54 17.86 -2.71
N LEU A 9 -12.77 17.31 -1.52
CA LEU A 9 -13.74 16.26 -1.14
C LEU A 9 -15.19 16.72 -0.83
N LEU A 10 -16.08 15.70 -0.69
CA LEU A 10 -17.45 15.65 -0.10
C LEU A 10 -18.64 15.93 -1.05
N GLY A 11 -19.76 15.20 -0.99
CA GLY A 11 -20.22 14.15 -0.08
C GLY A 11 -21.62 13.63 -0.47
N GLN A 12 -21.92 12.41 0.02
CA GLN A 12 -23.21 11.73 0.30
C GLN A 12 -24.52 12.14 -0.39
N ILE A 13 -25.34 11.14 -0.76
CA ILE A 13 -26.76 11.03 -0.38
C ILE A 13 -27.20 9.55 -0.43
N ILE A 14 -27.93 9.14 0.60
CA ILE A 14 -28.59 7.86 0.84
C ILE A 14 -30.01 7.92 0.26
N PHE A 15 -30.52 6.83 -0.33
CA PHE A 15 -31.98 6.61 -0.37
C PHE A 15 -32.34 5.14 -0.22
N CYS A 16 -33.39 4.94 0.58
CA CYS A 16 -33.92 3.68 1.09
C CYS A 16 -35.11 3.24 0.22
N LEU A 17 -35.28 1.94 -0.05
CA LEU A 17 -36.60 1.39 -0.36
C LEU A 17 -36.67 -0.11 -0.02
N THR A 18 -37.47 -0.42 0.99
CA THR A 18 -38.02 -1.75 1.32
C THR A 18 -39.13 -2.14 0.35
N ILE A 19 -39.29 -3.43 0.02
CA ILE A 19 -40.55 -4.21 0.15
C ILE A 19 -40.45 -5.66 -0.38
N PHE A 20 -40.92 -6.57 0.48
CA PHE A 20 -41.55 -7.89 0.31
C PHE A 20 -40.82 -9.16 -0.20
N LEU A 21 -40.55 -10.00 0.81
CA LEU A 21 -40.83 -11.45 0.94
C LEU A 21 -41.49 -12.19 -0.24
N PHE A 22 -40.82 -13.23 -0.74
CA PHE A 22 -41.46 -14.44 -1.29
C PHE A 22 -40.68 -15.69 -0.85
N LEU A 23 -41.43 -16.73 -0.45
CA LEU A 23 -40.94 -18.03 0.01
C LEU A 23 -40.03 -18.73 -1.01
N THR A 24 -38.92 -19.31 -0.55
CA THR A 24 -38.40 -20.57 -1.11
C THR A 24 -37.84 -21.48 0.00
N LEU A 25 -38.38 -22.70 0.04
CA LEU A 25 -37.84 -23.84 0.77
C LEU A 25 -36.58 -24.36 0.05
N TYR A 26 -35.56 -24.69 0.84
CA TYR A 26 -34.51 -25.69 0.59
C TYR A 26 -33.89 -25.75 -0.82
N PHE A 27 -32.73 -25.11 -0.97
CA PHE A 27 -31.57 -25.74 -1.61
C PHE A 27 -30.30 -25.38 -0.84
N TYR A 28 -29.56 -26.40 -0.43
CA TYR A 28 -28.19 -26.30 0.09
C TYR A 28 -27.32 -25.43 -0.84
N PRO A 29 -26.48 -24.52 -0.34
CA PRO A 29 -25.43 -23.95 -1.18
C PRO A 29 -24.42 -25.06 -1.46
N ALA A 30 -24.40 -25.51 -2.72
CA ALA A 30 -23.31 -26.32 -3.28
C ALA A 30 -21.96 -25.60 -3.02
N PRO A 31 -20.86 -26.36 -2.85
CA PRO A 31 -19.54 -25.78 -2.63
C PRO A 31 -19.21 -24.84 -3.78
N ALA A 32 -18.51 -23.74 -3.46
CA ALA A 32 -18.06 -22.71 -4.40
C ALA A 32 -17.61 -23.33 -5.73
N LYS A 33 -18.54 -23.40 -6.69
CA LYS A 33 -18.25 -23.80 -8.06
C LYS A 33 -17.22 -22.81 -8.55
N ALA A 34 -16.08 -23.35 -8.97
CA ALA A 34 -15.06 -22.65 -9.72
C ALA A 34 -15.72 -21.62 -10.65
N TRP A 35 -15.24 -20.38 -10.59
CA TRP A 35 -15.61 -19.29 -11.48
C TRP A 35 -15.76 -19.84 -12.90
N SER A 36 -17.01 -20.07 -13.31
CA SER A 36 -17.30 -20.95 -14.43
C SER A 36 -17.22 -20.16 -15.72
N LEU A 37 -16.76 -20.81 -16.80
CA LEU A 37 -16.78 -20.37 -18.21
C LEU A 37 -18.07 -19.65 -18.67
N GLN A 38 -19.16 -19.75 -17.92
CA GLN A 38 -20.43 -19.09 -18.20
C GLN A 38 -20.41 -17.57 -17.99
N GLU A 39 -19.55 -17.03 -17.11
CA GLU A 39 -19.36 -15.57 -16.98
C GLU A 39 -18.57 -14.98 -18.16
N SER A 40 -17.66 -15.74 -18.77
CA SER A 40 -16.95 -15.29 -19.98
C SER A 40 -17.85 -15.15 -21.22
N LEU A 41 -19.08 -15.64 -21.16
CA LEU A 41 -20.12 -15.47 -22.18
C LEU A 41 -21.07 -14.30 -21.86
N ASN A 42 -20.90 -13.61 -20.72
CA ASN A 42 -21.69 -12.44 -20.39
C ASN A 42 -21.15 -11.22 -21.16
N PRO A 43 -21.96 -10.56 -22.02
CA PRO A 43 -21.51 -9.40 -22.77
C PRO A 43 -21.04 -8.24 -21.87
N LEU A 44 -21.54 -8.15 -20.63
CA LEU A 44 -21.07 -7.16 -19.65
C LEU A 44 -19.64 -7.44 -19.19
N VAL A 45 -19.30 -8.72 -18.94
CA VAL A 45 -17.94 -9.13 -18.55
C VAL A 45 -16.97 -8.91 -19.71
N ALA A 46 -17.39 -9.25 -20.93
CA ALA A 46 -16.59 -9.00 -22.14
C ALA A 46 -16.32 -7.50 -22.35
N GLU A 47 -17.34 -6.66 -22.12
CA GLU A 47 -17.21 -5.20 -22.22
C GLU A 47 -16.35 -4.62 -21.10
N GLU A 48 -16.50 -5.08 -19.86
CA GLU A 48 -15.64 -4.71 -18.73
C GLU A 48 -14.17 -5.04 -19.02
N MET A 49 -13.87 -6.27 -19.45
CA MET A 49 -12.51 -6.67 -19.84
C MET A 49 -11.96 -5.86 -21.03
N ARG A 50 -12.83 -5.40 -21.94
CA ARG A 50 -12.44 -4.53 -23.07
C ARG A 50 -12.09 -3.13 -22.55
N LEU A 51 -12.92 -2.56 -21.69
CA LEU A 51 -12.71 -1.24 -21.08
C LEU A 51 -11.49 -1.24 -20.16
N GLU A 52 -11.28 -2.30 -19.38
CA GLU A 52 -10.09 -2.47 -18.55
C GLU A 52 -8.83 -2.53 -19.41
N ARG A 53 -8.81 -3.35 -20.47
CA ARG A 53 -7.68 -3.39 -21.41
C ARG A 53 -7.44 -2.04 -22.08
N GLN A 54 -8.49 -1.36 -22.51
CA GLN A 54 -8.38 0.00 -23.06
C GLN A 54 -7.77 0.95 -22.04
N TYR A 55 -8.19 0.87 -20.78
CA TYR A 55 -7.68 1.69 -19.69
C TYR A 55 -6.19 1.44 -19.44
N GLN A 56 -5.79 0.18 -19.28
CA GLN A 56 -4.40 -0.22 -19.03
C GLN A 56 -3.48 0.11 -20.20
N ASN A 57 -3.98 0.04 -21.44
CA ASN A 57 -3.23 0.34 -22.66
C ASN A 57 -3.19 1.83 -23.04
N THR A 58 -3.93 2.70 -22.34
CA THR A 58 -3.90 4.15 -22.61
C THR A 58 -2.94 4.83 -21.65
N PRO A 59 -1.69 5.14 -22.06
CA PRO A 59 -0.72 5.73 -21.16
C PRO A 59 -1.11 7.16 -20.75
N ILE A 60 -0.43 7.65 -19.72
CA ILE A 60 -0.49 9.01 -19.24
C ILE A 60 0.94 9.60 -19.22
N GLN A 61 1.06 10.88 -19.56
CA GLN A 61 2.31 11.62 -19.48
C GLN A 61 2.50 12.18 -18.08
N ILE A 62 3.71 12.15 -17.55
CA ILE A 62 4.03 12.72 -16.23
C ILE A 62 5.17 13.73 -16.40
N GLN A 63 5.01 14.92 -15.86
CA GLN A 63 6.07 15.92 -15.82
C GLN A 63 6.13 16.61 -14.47
N GLY A 64 7.27 17.19 -14.15
CA GLY A 64 7.43 18.01 -12.95
C GLY A 64 8.79 18.67 -12.94
N ARG A 65 9.08 19.34 -11.81
CA ARG A 65 10.34 20.04 -11.60
C ARG A 65 10.89 19.71 -10.22
N ILE A 66 12.21 19.58 -10.14
CA ILE A 66 12.95 19.37 -8.90
C ILE A 66 13.73 20.65 -8.58
N VAL A 67 13.60 21.11 -7.35
CA VAL A 67 14.25 22.33 -6.87
C VAL A 67 15.00 22.07 -5.58
N GLY A 68 16.04 22.86 -5.32
CA GLY A 68 16.80 22.86 -4.08
C GLY A 68 16.33 23.96 -3.15
N THR A 69 17.26 24.47 -2.35
CA THR A 69 17.04 25.64 -1.48
C THR A 69 16.72 26.87 -2.34
N GLU A 70 15.80 27.72 -1.88
CA GLU A 70 15.38 28.96 -2.58
C GLU A 70 14.84 28.72 -4.01
N ASP A 71 14.16 27.60 -4.25
CA ASP A 71 13.56 27.22 -5.54
C ASP A 71 14.55 27.11 -6.72
N ILE A 72 15.85 27.02 -6.42
CA ILE A 72 16.91 26.85 -7.42
C ILE A 72 16.70 25.51 -8.14
N PRO A 73 16.52 25.48 -9.47
CA PRO A 73 16.33 24.23 -10.20
C PRO A 73 17.56 23.32 -10.11
N LEU A 74 17.31 22.02 -9.91
CA LEU A 74 18.38 21.01 -9.82
C LEU A 74 18.43 20.18 -11.10
N SER A 75 19.53 20.28 -11.83
CA SER A 75 19.78 19.55 -13.07
C SER A 75 20.49 18.22 -12.83
N ASN A 76 20.40 17.30 -13.80
CA ASN A 76 21.03 15.98 -13.77
C ASN A 76 20.64 15.12 -12.56
N ILE A 77 19.43 15.32 -12.03
CA ILE A 77 18.88 14.51 -10.94
C ILE A 77 18.17 13.30 -11.52
N LYS A 78 18.52 12.10 -11.06
CA LYS A 78 17.83 10.87 -11.47
C LYS A 78 16.44 10.82 -10.85
N VAL A 79 15.44 10.60 -11.69
CA VAL A 79 14.04 10.45 -11.30
C VAL A 79 13.55 9.10 -11.79
N ARG A 80 12.99 8.29 -10.90
CA ARG A 80 12.46 6.96 -11.20
C ARG A 80 10.96 6.91 -10.94
N LEU A 81 10.22 6.23 -11.81
CA LEU A 81 8.79 5.98 -11.67
C LEU A 81 8.51 4.52 -12.05
N GLY A 82 8.57 3.63 -11.06
CA GLY A 82 8.56 2.18 -11.28
C GLY A 82 9.80 1.70 -12.03
N ASP A 83 9.59 1.13 -13.22
CA ASP A 83 10.63 0.64 -14.14
C ASP A 83 11.22 1.73 -15.04
N LYS A 84 10.58 2.90 -15.11
CA LYS A 84 11.03 4.02 -15.93
C LYS A 84 11.97 4.93 -15.15
N GLN A 85 12.95 5.48 -15.84
CA GLN A 85 13.86 6.49 -15.31
C GLN A 85 14.06 7.63 -16.31
N THR A 86 14.34 8.81 -15.79
CA THR A 86 14.72 10.00 -16.55
C THR A 86 15.68 10.85 -15.70
N VAL A 87 16.22 11.92 -16.29
CA VAL A 87 17.07 12.89 -15.57
C VAL A 87 16.53 14.29 -15.78
N THR A 88 16.70 15.16 -14.78
CA THR A 88 16.27 16.56 -14.91
C THR A 88 17.16 17.35 -15.86
N ASN A 89 16.54 18.26 -16.63
CA ASN A 89 17.26 19.21 -17.48
C ASN A 89 17.85 20.39 -16.67
N ILE A 90 18.44 21.38 -17.35
CA ILE A 90 19.01 22.59 -16.72
C ILE A 90 17.99 23.43 -15.94
N SER A 91 16.70 23.34 -16.30
CA SER A 91 15.58 23.99 -15.62
C SER A 91 15.02 23.15 -14.47
N GLY A 92 15.65 22.01 -14.16
CA GLY A 92 15.22 21.07 -13.13
C GLY A 92 14.01 20.23 -13.52
N GLU A 93 13.60 20.24 -14.79
CA GLU A 93 12.39 19.57 -15.24
C GLU A 93 12.67 18.13 -15.63
N TYR A 94 11.75 17.24 -15.30
CA TYR A 94 11.74 15.85 -15.73
C TYR A 94 10.46 15.53 -16.51
N PHE A 95 10.54 14.55 -17.40
CA PHE A 95 9.41 14.13 -18.22
C PHE A 95 9.40 12.61 -18.45
N PHE A 96 8.22 12.02 -18.29
CA PHE A 96 7.91 10.65 -18.66
C PHE A 96 6.80 10.67 -19.73
N PRO A 97 7.11 10.32 -20.99
CA PRO A 97 6.17 10.46 -22.11
C PRO A 97 5.05 9.41 -22.12
N SER A 98 5.23 8.29 -21.43
CA SER A 98 4.29 7.17 -21.48
C SER A 98 4.42 6.32 -20.22
N ILE A 99 3.44 6.44 -19.33
CA ILE A 99 3.35 5.69 -18.08
C ILE A 99 1.99 4.96 -18.04
N PRO A 100 1.95 3.67 -17.67
CA PRO A 100 0.69 2.96 -17.42
C PRO A 100 -0.13 3.65 -16.31
N ARG A 101 -1.46 3.61 -16.42
CA ARG A 101 -2.40 4.22 -15.44
C ARG A 101 -2.55 3.40 -14.17
N GLN A 102 -1.45 3.26 -13.46
CA GLN A 102 -1.36 2.51 -12.21
C GLN A 102 -0.60 3.38 -11.20
N ASN A 103 -1.05 3.38 -9.95
CA ASN A 103 -0.37 4.12 -8.89
C ASN A 103 1.09 3.65 -8.78
N LYS A 104 2.01 4.59 -8.65
CA LYS A 104 3.45 4.33 -8.62
C LYS A 104 4.12 5.26 -7.64
N LEU A 105 5.28 4.84 -7.13
CA LEU A 105 6.17 5.71 -6.38
C LEU A 105 7.08 6.46 -7.36
N LEU A 106 7.08 7.78 -7.26
CA LEU A 106 8.10 8.64 -7.84
C LEU A 106 9.26 8.71 -6.85
N GLU A 107 10.44 8.32 -7.28
CA GLU A 107 11.62 8.24 -6.43
C GLU A 107 12.71 9.15 -6.98
N ILE A 108 13.24 10.00 -6.11
CA ILE A 108 14.27 10.97 -6.44
C ILE A 108 15.41 10.74 -5.46
N ASP A 109 16.54 10.28 -5.97
CA ASP A 109 17.72 9.96 -5.18
C ASP A 109 18.95 10.66 -5.78
N THR A 110 19.63 11.45 -4.95
CA THR A 110 20.79 12.24 -5.35
C THR A 110 21.70 12.46 -4.14
N PRO A 111 23.04 12.50 -4.33
CA PRO A 111 23.97 12.79 -3.23
C PRO A 111 23.62 14.08 -2.49
N ASP A 112 23.94 14.14 -1.20
CA ASP A 112 23.77 15.30 -0.31
C ASP A 112 22.32 15.71 0.01
N TYR A 113 21.31 15.02 -0.53
CA TYR A 113 19.89 15.23 -0.19
C TYR A 113 19.29 13.97 0.41
N TYR A 114 18.20 14.14 1.15
CA TYR A 114 17.37 12.99 1.50
C TYR A 114 16.67 12.50 0.24
N GLN A 115 16.53 11.19 0.11
CA GLN A 115 15.72 10.61 -0.93
C GLN A 115 14.25 11.03 -0.72
N GLU A 116 13.61 11.47 -1.80
CA GLU A 116 12.17 11.70 -1.83
C GLU A 116 11.47 10.51 -2.46
N ILE A 117 10.43 10.01 -1.79
CA ILE A 117 9.55 8.94 -2.25
C ILE A 117 8.12 9.50 -2.22
N ILE A 118 7.53 9.71 -3.39
CA ILE A 118 6.23 10.39 -3.52
C ILE A 118 5.24 9.44 -4.20
N PRO A 119 4.12 9.07 -3.53
CA PRO A 119 3.08 8.27 -4.17
C PRO A 119 2.33 9.12 -5.20
N LEU A 120 2.30 8.68 -6.45
CA LEU A 120 1.50 9.27 -7.51
C LEU A 120 0.23 8.45 -7.73
N VAL A 121 -0.93 9.11 -7.64
CA VAL A 121 -2.22 8.54 -8.02
C VAL A 121 -2.41 8.72 -9.52
N LEU A 122 -2.26 7.62 -10.28
CA LEU A 122 -2.32 7.63 -11.74
C LEU A 122 -3.54 6.91 -12.29
N THR A 123 -4.39 6.35 -11.41
CA THR A 123 -5.70 5.82 -11.76
C THR A 123 -6.69 6.97 -12.04
N LEU A 124 -6.38 7.76 -13.06
CA LEU A 124 -7.11 8.95 -13.47
C LEU A 124 -7.98 8.65 -14.71
N PRO A 125 -9.07 9.42 -14.94
CA PRO A 125 -9.93 9.25 -16.12
C PRO A 125 -9.15 9.32 -17.44
N LEU A 126 -9.61 8.59 -18.46
CA LEU A 126 -8.98 8.57 -19.80
C LEU A 126 -8.86 9.96 -20.45
N THR A 127 -9.71 10.91 -20.06
CA THR A 127 -9.66 12.31 -20.49
C THR A 127 -8.43 13.06 -19.97
N THR A 128 -7.74 12.53 -18.96
CA THR A 128 -6.51 13.10 -18.41
C THR A 128 -5.32 12.47 -19.13
N SER A 129 -4.75 13.15 -20.12
CA SER A 129 -3.59 12.66 -20.88
C SER A 129 -2.25 12.95 -20.20
N GLN A 130 -2.24 13.85 -19.21
CA GLN A 130 -1.02 14.34 -18.58
C GLN A 130 -1.24 14.71 -17.11
N VAL A 131 -0.24 14.43 -16.28
CA VAL A 131 -0.13 14.86 -14.88
C VAL A 131 1.06 15.80 -14.77
N GLU A 132 0.81 16.99 -14.22
CA GLU A 132 1.83 17.94 -13.81
C GLU A 132 2.00 17.84 -12.30
N VAL A 133 3.16 17.36 -11.87
CA VAL A 133 3.53 17.26 -10.46
C VAL A 133 4.05 18.63 -10.01
N ALA A 134 3.56 19.11 -8.87
CA ALA A 134 4.04 20.35 -8.27
C ALA A 134 5.57 20.29 -8.05
N PRO A 135 6.29 21.43 -8.08
CA PRO A 135 7.72 21.45 -7.82
C PRO A 135 8.07 20.72 -6.53
N ILE A 136 9.06 19.83 -6.60
CA ILE A 136 9.50 18.99 -5.48
C ILE A 136 10.77 19.60 -4.90
N PRO A 137 10.72 20.21 -3.70
CA PRO A 137 11.90 20.71 -3.03
C PRO A 137 12.68 19.56 -2.39
N LEU A 138 13.97 19.44 -2.73
CA LEU A 138 14.86 18.50 -2.06
C LEU A 138 15.48 19.15 -0.83
N VAL A 139 15.47 18.40 0.28
CA VAL A 139 16.09 18.83 1.54
C VAL A 139 17.50 18.28 1.61
N LYS A 140 18.48 19.18 1.71
CA LYS A 140 19.88 18.79 1.92
C LYS A 140 20.04 18.07 3.26
N ARG A 141 20.87 17.02 3.26
CA ARG A 141 21.35 16.33 4.45
C ARG A 141 22.55 17.10 4.99
N ILE A 142 22.37 17.70 6.15
CA ILE A 142 23.41 18.43 6.88
C ILE A 142 23.32 18.04 8.34
N ASP A 143 24.45 18.04 9.05
CA ASP A 143 24.55 17.52 10.43
C ASP A 143 23.62 18.24 11.43
N SER A 144 23.23 19.48 11.13
CA SER A 144 22.31 20.28 11.96
C SER A 144 20.83 20.00 11.70
N LYS A 145 20.48 19.08 10.81
CA LYS A 145 19.10 18.71 10.48
C LYS A 145 18.89 17.21 10.65
N THR A 146 17.70 16.84 11.12
CA THR A 146 17.27 15.45 11.26
C THR A 146 15.90 15.31 10.65
N ARG A 147 15.71 14.30 9.81
CA ARG A 147 14.42 13.95 9.24
C ARG A 147 13.82 12.77 10.00
N PHE A 148 12.61 12.97 10.51
CA PHE A 148 11.83 11.96 11.18
C PHE A 148 10.75 11.40 10.24
N LEU A 149 10.60 10.08 10.22
CA LEU A 149 9.48 9.40 9.62
C LEU A 149 8.67 8.71 10.71
N PHE A 150 7.39 9.07 10.81
CA PHE A 150 6.44 8.43 11.72
C PHE A 150 5.37 7.71 10.89
N GLY A 151 5.29 6.39 11.05
CA GLY A 151 4.15 5.58 10.61
C GLY A 151 3.16 5.41 11.75
N GLY A 152 1.87 5.54 11.46
CA GLY A 152 0.80 5.41 12.45
C GLY A 152 -0.18 4.31 12.11
N ASP A 153 -1.01 3.98 13.09
CA ASP A 153 -2.23 3.16 12.96
C ASP A 153 -2.05 1.79 12.29
N VAL A 154 -0.89 1.18 12.53
CA VAL A 154 -0.54 -0.08 11.89
C VAL A 154 -1.17 -1.24 12.65
N ALA A 155 -2.28 -1.77 12.13
CA ALA A 155 -2.91 -3.01 12.59
C ALA A 155 -2.60 -4.16 11.62
N MET A 156 -1.50 -4.88 11.88
CA MET A 156 -1.04 -5.98 11.01
C MET A 156 -1.77 -7.30 11.28
N GLY A 157 -2.25 -7.50 12.52
CA GLY A 157 -2.87 -8.75 12.97
C GLY A 157 -4.30 -9.05 12.52
N ARG A 158 -4.91 -8.22 11.67
CA ARG A 158 -6.35 -8.29 11.34
C ARG A 158 -6.67 -8.89 9.96
N ARG A 159 -5.77 -9.67 9.37
CA ARG A 159 -5.77 -9.86 7.90
C ARG A 159 -5.97 -11.29 7.41
N PHE A 160 -6.41 -12.20 8.28
CA PHE A 160 -6.82 -13.53 7.85
C PHE A 160 -8.24 -13.50 7.27
N LEU A 161 -8.42 -14.15 6.12
CA LEU A 161 -9.70 -14.19 5.40
C LEU A 161 -10.60 -15.31 5.97
N ASP A 162 -11.69 -14.93 6.63
CA ASP A 162 -12.75 -15.86 7.10
C ASP A 162 -14.11 -15.46 6.49
N PRO A 163 -14.38 -15.84 5.23
CA PRO A 163 -15.58 -15.40 4.52
C PRO A 163 -16.85 -15.99 5.12
N GLU A 164 -16.76 -17.20 5.70
CA GLU A 164 -17.89 -17.88 6.33
C GLU A 164 -18.17 -17.38 7.75
N LYS A 165 -17.22 -16.63 8.34
CA LYS A 165 -17.30 -16.08 9.71
C LYS A 165 -17.59 -17.15 10.78
N LYS A 166 -17.18 -18.40 10.51
CA LYS A 166 -17.40 -19.54 11.41
C LYS A 166 -16.27 -19.71 12.42
N THR A 167 -15.14 -19.05 12.21
CA THR A 167 -14.00 -19.16 13.12
C THR A 167 -14.31 -18.42 14.42
N PRO A 168 -14.22 -19.08 15.59
CA PRO A 168 -14.32 -18.39 16.87
C PRO A 168 -13.32 -17.23 16.96
N ARG A 169 -13.71 -16.12 17.57
CA ARG A 169 -12.88 -14.89 17.66
C ARG A 169 -11.51 -15.10 18.33
N ASN A 170 -11.35 -16.18 19.09
CA ASN A 170 -10.11 -16.55 19.78
C ASN A 170 -9.30 -17.61 19.03
N LYS A 171 -9.60 -17.83 17.74
CA LYS A 171 -8.88 -18.76 16.85
C LYS A 171 -8.52 -18.06 15.54
N ILE A 172 -7.43 -18.53 14.94
CA ILE A 172 -7.04 -18.15 13.58
C ILE A 172 -7.87 -19.01 12.63
N PRO A 173 -8.46 -18.44 11.56
CA PRO A 173 -9.21 -19.21 10.57
C PRO A 173 -8.29 -20.18 9.81
N PRO A 174 -8.83 -21.24 9.19
CA PRO A 174 -8.04 -22.09 8.31
C PRO A 174 -7.50 -21.31 7.10
N ASN A 175 -6.52 -21.90 6.40
CA ASN A 175 -6.04 -21.37 5.13
C ASN A 175 -7.19 -21.13 4.15
N ASN A 176 -7.08 -20.05 3.39
CA ASN A 176 -7.96 -19.75 2.28
C ASN A 176 -7.08 -19.47 1.06
N ARG A 177 -7.23 -20.27 -0.01
CA ARG A 177 -6.40 -20.16 -1.22
C ARG A 177 -6.47 -18.77 -1.89
N ASP A 178 -7.54 -18.03 -1.67
CA ASP A 178 -7.76 -16.70 -2.25
C ASP A 178 -7.17 -15.58 -1.36
N ALA A 179 -6.66 -15.92 -0.17
CA ALA A 179 -6.03 -14.98 0.75
C ALA A 179 -4.55 -14.78 0.42
N LEU A 180 -4.09 -13.53 0.45
CA LEU A 180 -2.66 -13.22 0.40
C LEU A 180 -1.92 -13.76 1.63
N ILE A 181 -2.53 -13.66 2.81
CA ILE A 181 -1.96 -14.12 4.08
C ILE A 181 -2.58 -15.47 4.45
N GLN A 182 -1.78 -16.52 4.40
CA GLN A 182 -2.18 -17.88 4.78
C GLN A 182 -2.00 -18.10 6.28
N ALA A 183 -2.92 -18.79 6.94
CA ALA A 183 -2.81 -19.12 8.36
C ALA A 183 -1.62 -20.04 8.69
N SER A 184 -1.24 -20.93 7.77
CA SER A 184 -0.11 -21.84 7.96
C SER A 184 1.26 -21.19 7.73
N HIS A 185 1.33 -20.19 6.85
CA HIS A 185 2.57 -19.47 6.47
C HIS A 185 2.29 -17.97 6.36
N PRO A 186 1.91 -17.32 7.46
CA PRO A 186 1.45 -15.94 7.39
C PRO A 186 2.56 -14.97 7.03
N GLN A 187 3.83 -15.31 7.25
CA GLN A 187 5.01 -14.47 7.03
C GLN A 187 5.10 -13.92 5.60
N ASP A 188 4.89 -14.76 4.59
CA ASP A 188 5.14 -14.39 3.19
C ASP A 188 4.10 -13.38 2.70
N GLY A 189 2.82 -13.67 2.93
CA GLY A 189 1.75 -12.73 2.64
C GLY A 189 1.87 -11.44 3.43
N SER A 190 2.33 -11.53 4.67
CA SER A 190 2.56 -10.39 5.55
C SER A 190 3.63 -9.45 5.02
N ALA A 191 4.77 -10.01 4.61
CA ALA A 191 5.84 -9.28 3.97
C ALA A 191 5.36 -8.66 2.66
N LYS A 192 4.57 -9.40 1.87
CA LYS A 192 4.03 -8.92 0.59
C LYS A 192 3.15 -7.67 0.74
N VAL A 193 2.32 -7.58 1.79
CA VAL A 193 1.51 -6.37 2.02
C VAL A 193 2.36 -5.13 2.33
N LEU A 194 3.57 -5.34 2.85
CA LEU A 194 4.48 -4.26 3.24
C LEU A 194 5.54 -3.94 2.18
N GLU A 195 5.65 -4.75 1.12
CA GLU A 195 6.68 -4.61 0.10
C GLU A 195 6.66 -3.22 -0.55
N ASP A 196 5.48 -2.74 -0.92
CA ASP A 196 5.32 -1.42 -1.54
C ASP A 196 5.65 -0.25 -0.60
N LEU A 197 5.67 -0.49 0.71
CA LEU A 197 6.06 0.52 1.71
C LEU A 197 7.56 0.49 2.01
N GLN A 198 8.28 -0.58 1.66
CA GLN A 198 9.70 -0.73 1.96
C GLN A 198 10.57 0.45 1.50
N PRO A 199 10.35 1.08 0.33
CA PRO A 199 11.14 2.23 -0.10
C PRO A 199 11.08 3.41 0.88
N LEU A 200 9.94 3.63 1.57
CA LEU A 200 9.78 4.74 2.51
C LEU A 200 10.67 4.61 3.75
N PHE A 201 11.08 3.38 4.09
CA PHE A 201 11.81 3.11 5.31
C PHE A 201 13.32 2.97 5.08
N GLN A 202 13.85 3.38 3.92
CA GLN A 202 15.28 3.31 3.64
C GLN A 202 16.09 4.38 4.41
N PRO A 203 17.38 4.12 4.74
CA PRO A 203 18.21 5.05 5.53
C PRO A 203 18.51 6.40 4.86
N ASN A 204 18.37 6.50 3.54
CA ASN A 204 18.52 7.74 2.78
C ASN A 204 17.23 8.58 2.76
N VAL A 205 16.07 8.00 3.10
CA VAL A 205 14.79 8.72 3.16
C VAL A 205 14.64 9.49 4.47
N SER A 206 15.14 8.97 5.60
CA SER A 206 15.04 9.59 6.93
C SER A 206 16.11 9.07 7.89
N ASP A 207 16.51 9.88 8.87
CA ASP A 207 17.52 9.48 9.87
C ASP A 207 16.88 8.70 11.01
N PHE A 208 15.70 9.12 11.44
CA PHE A 208 14.92 8.43 12.47
C PHE A 208 13.58 7.95 11.92
N ARG A 209 13.25 6.71 12.22
CA ARG A 209 12.01 6.05 11.80
C ARG A 209 11.33 5.47 13.02
N SER A 210 10.02 5.66 13.13
CA SER A 210 9.17 5.02 14.13
C SER A 210 7.86 4.61 13.49
N VAL A 211 7.29 3.49 13.96
CA VAL A 211 5.97 3.01 13.55
C VAL A 211 5.17 2.66 14.79
N ASN A 212 4.02 3.28 14.96
CA ASN A 212 3.06 2.95 16.01
C ASN A 212 2.23 1.72 15.59
N LEU A 213 2.30 0.66 16.40
CA LEU A 213 1.48 -0.54 16.22
C LEU A 213 0.21 -0.43 17.08
N GLU A 214 -0.96 -0.53 16.43
CA GLU A 214 -2.28 -0.46 17.10
C GLU A 214 -2.76 -1.82 17.63
N THR A 215 -1.86 -2.79 17.66
CA THR A 215 -2.14 -4.12 18.18
C THR A 215 -0.95 -4.60 19.00
N PRO A 216 -1.16 -5.08 20.24
CA PRO A 216 -0.10 -5.70 21.01
C PRO A 216 0.55 -6.84 20.23
N VAL A 217 1.86 -6.96 20.36
CA VAL A 217 2.62 -8.07 19.79
C VAL A 217 2.60 -9.22 20.81
N LEU A 218 1.92 -10.32 20.47
CA LEU A 218 1.70 -11.44 21.39
C LEU A 218 2.17 -12.77 20.80
N ASP A 219 2.60 -13.68 21.67
CA ASP A 219 2.89 -15.09 21.31
C ASP A 219 1.62 -15.93 21.22
N ASN A 220 0.53 -15.49 21.86
CA ASN A 220 -0.67 -16.28 22.03
C ASN A 220 -1.94 -15.44 21.83
N PRO A 221 -2.83 -15.81 20.88
CA PRO A 221 -4.12 -15.15 20.65
C PRO A 221 -5.05 -15.13 21.88
N LYS A 222 -4.83 -16.05 22.83
CA LYS A 222 -5.62 -16.17 24.06
C LYS A 222 -5.18 -15.22 25.17
N THR A 223 -4.12 -14.43 24.97
CA THR A 223 -3.68 -13.46 25.97
C THR A 223 -4.79 -12.42 26.16
N PRO A 224 -5.47 -12.41 27.32
CA PRO A 224 -6.67 -11.61 27.48
C PRO A 224 -6.32 -10.13 27.60
N HIS A 225 -7.11 -9.27 26.95
CA HIS A 225 -7.20 -7.89 27.38
C HIS A 225 -8.09 -7.86 28.63
N TRP A 226 -7.54 -7.48 29.79
CA TRP A 226 -8.21 -7.62 31.09
C TRP A 226 -9.63 -7.01 31.14
N ALA A 227 -9.89 -5.94 30.38
CA ALA A 227 -11.19 -5.26 30.34
C ALA A 227 -12.05 -5.53 29.08
N LYS A 228 -11.59 -6.35 28.11
CA LYS A 228 -12.30 -6.56 26.84
C LYS A 228 -12.43 -8.06 26.52
N PRO A 229 -13.61 -8.53 26.06
CA PRO A 229 -13.82 -9.94 25.73
C PRO A 229 -13.15 -10.37 24.41
N TYR A 230 -12.30 -9.52 23.84
CA TYR A 230 -11.56 -9.77 22.60
C TYR A 230 -10.18 -9.10 22.68
N SER A 231 -9.21 -9.71 22.01
CA SER A 231 -7.86 -9.17 21.83
C SER A 231 -7.58 -9.04 20.34
N PHE A 232 -7.16 -7.86 19.89
CA PHE A 232 -6.51 -7.72 18.58
C PHE A 232 -5.02 -7.87 18.83
N PHE A 233 -4.37 -8.77 18.13
CA PHE A 233 -2.95 -9.06 18.37
C PHE A 233 -2.22 -9.19 17.04
N THR A 234 -0.97 -8.76 17.02
CA THR A 234 -0.03 -9.07 15.95
C THR A 234 0.89 -10.17 16.45
N GLU A 235 1.04 -11.25 15.68
CA GLU A 235 2.00 -12.29 16.05
C GLU A 235 3.45 -11.80 15.87
N LYS A 236 4.37 -12.33 16.69
CA LYS A 236 5.78 -11.92 16.69
C LYS A 236 6.46 -12.02 15.33
N PHE A 237 6.09 -12.97 14.47
CA PHE A 237 6.72 -13.12 13.16
C PHE A 237 6.55 -11.88 12.28
N TRP A 238 5.47 -11.11 12.43
CA TRP A 238 5.25 -9.85 11.70
C TRP A 238 6.35 -8.82 11.98
N VAL A 239 6.93 -8.88 13.19
CA VAL A 239 8.01 -7.99 13.59
C VAL A 239 9.32 -8.34 12.86
N CYS A 240 9.52 -9.61 12.50
CA CYS A 240 10.71 -10.09 11.77
C CYS A 240 10.53 -10.10 10.24
N ALA A 241 9.32 -10.28 9.71
CA ALA A 241 9.02 -10.29 8.26
C ALA A 241 8.87 -8.89 7.64
N SER A 242 9.01 -7.84 8.45
CA SER A 242 8.66 -6.47 8.07
C SER A 242 9.86 -5.69 7.50
N PRO A 243 9.63 -4.74 6.55
CA PRO A 243 10.63 -3.73 6.17
C PRO A 243 11.09 -2.87 7.35
N PHE A 244 10.46 -2.98 8.52
CA PHE A 244 10.83 -2.30 9.76
C PHE A 244 11.99 -2.97 10.52
N LYS A 245 12.82 -3.79 9.87
CA LYS A 245 14.05 -4.33 10.46
C LYS A 245 15.00 -3.16 10.78
N GLY A 246 15.36 -2.98 12.05
CA GLY A 246 16.19 -1.87 12.51
C GLY A 246 15.43 -0.57 12.86
N ILE A 247 14.10 -0.56 12.81
CA ILE A 247 13.27 0.57 13.24
C ILE A 247 12.94 0.43 14.72
N LYS A 248 13.03 1.53 15.48
CA LYS A 248 12.58 1.59 16.88
C LYS A 248 11.06 1.43 16.92
N LYS A 249 10.58 0.44 17.67
CA LYS A 249 9.15 0.10 17.79
C LYS A 249 8.72 0.43 19.21
N GLU A 250 7.79 1.36 19.36
CA GLU A 250 7.23 1.76 20.66
C GLU A 250 5.98 0.91 20.95
N ASN A 251 5.67 0.63 22.22
CA ASN A 251 4.67 -0.35 22.70
C ASN A 251 5.01 -1.85 22.61
N ILE A 252 6.28 -2.23 22.46
CA ILE A 252 6.72 -3.63 22.62
C ILE A 252 7.28 -3.83 24.03
N SER A 253 6.48 -4.38 24.95
CA SER A 253 7.01 -4.86 26.24
C SER A 253 7.98 -6.02 25.98
N ASP A 254 9.25 -5.84 26.35
CA ASP A 254 10.34 -6.82 26.33
C ASP A 254 10.68 -7.46 24.97
N PHE A 255 11.34 -6.69 24.09
CA PHE A 255 12.03 -7.25 22.92
C PHE A 255 13.51 -7.56 23.24
N LYS A 256 13.79 -8.76 23.76
CA LYS A 256 15.11 -9.40 23.59
C LYS A 256 15.01 -10.29 22.34
N PRO A 257 15.86 -10.15 21.29
CA PRO A 257 15.70 -10.91 20.06
C PRO A 257 16.62 -12.13 20.01
N PRO A 258 16.18 -13.34 20.41
CA PRO A 258 16.78 -14.58 19.91
C PRO A 258 16.05 -15.15 18.68
N TYR A 259 14.85 -14.66 18.33
CA TYR A 259 13.96 -15.33 17.36
C TYR A 259 13.93 -14.75 15.93
N CYS A 260 14.59 -13.62 15.63
CA CYS A 260 14.72 -13.17 14.23
C CYS A 260 15.92 -13.80 13.48
N ARG A 261 16.51 -14.89 14.01
CA ARG A 261 17.44 -15.73 13.24
C ARG A 261 16.62 -16.62 12.30
N GLY A 262 16.39 -16.13 11.09
CA GLY A 262 16.29 -17.03 9.95
C GLY A 262 17.64 -17.73 9.84
N THR A 263 17.62 -19.03 9.57
CA THR A 263 18.81 -19.81 9.25
C THR A 263 19.57 -19.14 8.12
N ASP A 264 20.79 -18.65 8.42
CA ASP A 264 21.80 -18.46 7.40
C ASP A 264 22.06 -19.85 6.79
N ASN A 265 21.56 -20.05 5.58
CA ASN A 265 21.98 -21.07 4.62
C ASN A 265 21.91 -20.44 3.23
#